data_AF-A0AAX2H4E3-F1
#
_entry.id   AF-A0AAX2H4E3-F1
#
_cell.length_a   1.000
_cell.length_b   1.000
_cell.length_c   1.000
_cell.angle_alpha   90.00
_cell.angle_beta   90.00
_cell.angle_gamma   90.00
#
_symmetry.space_group_name_H-M   'P 1'
#
loop_
_entity.id
_entity.type
_entity.pdbx_description
1 polymer ?
#
loop_
_entity_poly.entity_id
_entity_poly.type
_entity_poly.pdbx_seq_one_letter_code
_entity_poly.pdbx_strand_id
1 'polypeptide(L)'
;MFRKAHIITFPALIATVLLLTGCPPSPEFTRWKRPSTSVEGVKAAMKECGDPVTTSMTHLPINEQVLQFQCMKRHGFIRKDGFEYCDIMKDMPACVEERQGHPLSLSQLEALPFVEDEAFHPIKPNSGRDERMQVTWRKAGASPHFSVQIANDSEALPVMYACGYAKPLGSNLDVASIGDTAKAQRCMIDHGFEPKHKSTLVCLIYPQVSGCPSTALPR
;
A
#
# COMPACT_ATOMS: atom_id res chain seq x y z
N MET A 1 52.39 37.04 -38.78
CA MET A 1 51.00 37.32 -38.38
C MET A 1 50.61 36.38 -37.24
N PHE A 2 50.54 36.88 -36.01
CA PHE A 2 50.13 36.10 -34.84
C PHE A 2 48.59 35.99 -34.81
N ARG A 3 48.05 34.78 -34.98
CA ARG A 3 46.63 34.49 -34.69
C ARG A 3 46.54 33.89 -33.29
N LYS A 4 45.99 34.67 -32.35
CA LYS A 4 45.62 34.22 -31.00
C LYS A 4 44.48 33.21 -31.11
N ALA A 5 44.68 31.98 -30.65
CA ALA A 5 43.61 31.04 -30.38
C ALA A 5 43.08 31.31 -28.96
N HIS A 6 41.85 31.80 -28.87
CA HIS A 6 41.14 31.92 -27.60
C HIS A 6 40.66 30.54 -27.17
N ILE A 7 41.27 29.98 -26.13
CA ILE A 7 40.75 28.82 -25.42
C ILE A 7 39.58 29.33 -24.58
N ILE A 8 38.35 29.09 -25.05
CA ILE A 8 37.15 29.27 -24.24
C ILE A 8 37.04 28.04 -23.33
N THR A 9 37.47 28.20 -22.09
CA THR A 9 37.21 27.27 -21.00
C THR A 9 35.71 27.28 -20.70
N PHE A 10 35.02 26.19 -21.02
CA PHE A 10 33.66 25.89 -20.53
C PHE A 10 33.73 24.89 -19.36
N PRO A 11 33.94 25.30 -18.09
CA PRO A 11 33.84 24.39 -16.95
C PRO A 11 32.48 24.46 -16.22
N ALA A 12 31.47 25.11 -16.79
CA ALA A 12 30.25 25.49 -16.05
C ALA A 12 29.00 24.65 -16.33
N LEU A 13 29.08 23.55 -17.10
CA LEU A 13 27.89 22.79 -17.53
C LEU A 13 27.74 21.37 -16.94
N ILE A 14 28.65 20.93 -16.07
CA ILE A 14 28.56 19.58 -15.45
C ILE A 14 27.91 19.63 -14.05
N ALA A 15 27.86 20.79 -13.38
CA ALA A 15 27.27 20.90 -12.04
C ALA A 15 25.72 20.87 -12.02
N THR A 16 25.06 21.13 -13.15
CA THR A 16 23.60 21.32 -13.20
C THR A 16 22.81 20.03 -13.38
N VAL A 17 23.45 18.91 -13.74
CA VAL A 17 22.76 17.63 -13.99
C VAL A 17 22.43 16.89 -12.68
N LEU A 18 23.12 17.18 -11.57
CA LEU A 18 22.91 16.54 -10.27
C LEU A 18 21.70 17.07 -9.48
N LEU A 19 21.05 18.15 -9.92
CA LEU A 19 19.88 18.74 -9.24
C LEU A 19 18.53 18.21 -9.77
N LEU A 20 18.54 17.42 -10.85
CA LEU A 20 17.31 16.87 -11.46
C LEU A 20 16.94 15.48 -10.93
N THR A 21 17.84 14.82 -10.19
CA THR A 21 17.48 13.66 -9.37
C THR A 21 17.18 14.19 -7.97
N GLY A 22 15.89 14.34 -7.62
CA GLY A 22 15.51 14.68 -6.26
C GLY A 22 16.26 13.80 -5.26
N CYS A 23 16.74 14.38 -4.14
CA CYS A 23 17.48 13.62 -3.14
C CYS A 23 16.68 12.36 -2.78
N PRO A 24 17.31 11.17 -2.77
CA PRO A 24 16.61 9.96 -2.38
C PRO A 24 16.02 10.17 -0.98
N PRO A 25 14.81 9.66 -0.71
CA PRO A 25 14.21 9.79 0.61
C PRO A 25 15.19 9.24 1.65
N SER A 26 15.33 9.96 2.77
CA SER A 26 16.20 9.52 3.86
C SER A 26 15.80 8.10 4.29
N PRO A 27 16.75 7.19 4.58
CA PRO A 27 16.43 5.85 5.05
C PRO A 27 15.50 5.87 6.26
N GLU A 28 14.56 4.93 6.37
CA GLU A 28 13.53 4.94 7.43
C GLU A 28 14.14 4.96 8.85
N PHE A 29 15.27 4.26 9.09
CA PHE A 29 15.96 4.28 10.39
C PHE A 29 16.39 5.68 10.86
N THR A 30 16.60 6.62 9.93
CA THR A 30 17.01 7.99 10.30
C THR A 30 15.88 8.77 10.94
N ARG A 31 14.62 8.31 10.82
CA ARG A 31 13.43 9.02 11.29
C ARG A 31 13.03 8.69 12.74
N TRP A 32 13.68 7.70 13.35
CA TRP A 32 13.42 7.27 14.72
C TRP A 32 14.49 7.79 15.69
N LYS A 33 14.09 8.07 16.93
CA LYS A 33 15.01 8.39 18.03
C LYS A 33 14.55 7.75 19.34
N ARG A 34 15.53 7.37 20.16
CA ARG A 34 15.37 6.99 21.57
C ARG A 34 16.65 7.41 22.30
N PRO A 35 16.58 7.92 23.54
CA PRO A 35 17.79 8.27 24.29
C PRO A 35 18.81 7.12 24.32
N SER A 36 20.10 7.49 24.23
CA SER A 36 21.22 6.54 24.35
C SER A 36 21.21 5.37 23.36
N THR A 37 20.56 5.50 22.20
CA THR A 37 20.50 4.44 21.18
C THR A 37 21.33 4.80 19.96
N SER A 38 22.22 3.88 19.54
CA SER A 38 23.02 4.01 18.32
C SER A 38 22.15 3.80 17.06
N VAL A 39 22.69 4.16 15.90
CA VAL A 39 22.04 3.88 14.60
C VAL A 39 21.77 2.38 14.45
N GLU A 40 22.72 1.54 14.83
CA GLU A 40 22.65 0.09 14.78
C GLU A 40 21.56 -0.43 15.73
N GLY A 41 21.38 0.21 16.89
CA GLY A 41 20.28 -0.08 17.80
C GLY A 41 18.91 0.26 17.22
N VAL A 42 18.78 1.35 16.46
CA VAL A 42 17.53 1.66 15.73
C VAL A 42 17.25 0.60 14.68
N LYS A 43 18.26 0.26 13.86
CA LYS A 43 18.12 -0.75 12.80
C LYS A 43 17.77 -2.13 13.35
N ALA A 44 18.34 -2.51 14.50
CA ALA A 44 18.03 -3.75 15.19
C ALA A 44 16.56 -3.78 15.64
N ALA A 45 16.07 -2.72 16.29
CA ALA A 45 14.68 -2.62 16.71
C ALA A 45 13.71 -2.62 15.52
N MET A 46 14.01 -1.90 14.43
CA MET A 46 13.22 -1.95 13.20
C MET A 46 13.12 -3.38 12.66
N LYS A 47 14.25 -4.09 12.61
CA LYS A 47 14.28 -5.49 12.16
C LYS A 47 13.44 -6.40 13.08
N GLU A 48 13.49 -6.20 14.39
CA GLU A 48 12.64 -6.92 15.35
C GLU A 48 11.16 -6.64 15.12
N CYS A 49 10.81 -5.41 14.76
CA CYS A 49 9.46 -4.99 14.42
C CYS A 49 9.00 -5.38 13.01
N GLY A 50 9.85 -5.99 12.18
CA GLY A 50 9.53 -6.34 10.80
C GLY A 50 9.67 -5.20 9.78
N ASP A 51 10.17 -4.04 10.21
CA ASP A 51 10.31 -2.83 9.39
C ASP A 51 11.51 -2.94 8.41
N PRO A 52 11.31 -2.65 7.11
CA PRO A 52 12.41 -2.52 6.16
C PRO A 52 13.39 -1.41 6.56
N VAL A 53 14.54 -1.81 7.10
CA VAL A 53 15.59 -0.89 7.57
C VAL A 53 16.01 0.16 6.52
N THR A 54 16.05 -0.19 5.24
CA THR A 54 16.62 0.64 4.17
C THR A 54 15.61 1.15 3.15
N THR A 55 14.41 0.58 3.08
CA THR A 55 13.40 0.93 2.07
C THR A 55 12.16 1.49 2.74
N SER A 56 11.38 2.25 1.99
CA SER A 56 10.12 2.79 2.54
C SER A 56 9.11 1.66 2.76
N MET A 57 8.36 1.75 3.86
CA MET A 57 7.31 0.78 4.22
C MET A 57 6.10 0.81 3.28
N THR A 58 6.06 1.71 2.29
CA THR A 58 4.93 1.93 1.37
C THR A 58 4.54 0.72 0.52
N HIS A 59 5.35 -0.33 0.51
CA HIS A 59 5.06 -1.58 -0.21
C HIS A 59 4.26 -2.59 0.63
N LEU A 60 4.12 -2.34 1.93
CA LEU A 60 3.35 -3.18 2.85
C LEU A 60 1.90 -2.67 2.91
N PRO A 61 0.92 -3.57 3.16
CA PRO A 61 -0.41 -3.14 3.53
C PRO A 61 -0.37 -2.12 4.67
N ILE A 62 -1.24 -1.12 4.64
CA ILE A 62 -1.23 0.00 5.58
C ILE A 62 -1.33 -0.48 7.02
N ASN A 63 -2.16 -1.50 7.30
CA ASN A 63 -2.26 -2.04 8.66
C ASN A 63 -0.94 -2.66 9.16
N GLU A 64 -0.15 -3.27 8.27
CA GLU A 64 1.19 -3.78 8.60
C GLU A 64 2.14 -2.62 8.94
N GLN A 65 2.09 -1.54 8.15
CA GLN A 65 2.84 -0.31 8.44
C GLN A 65 2.51 0.26 9.83
N VAL A 66 1.22 0.26 10.20
CA VAL A 66 0.76 0.69 11.53
C VAL A 66 1.31 -0.23 12.62
N LEU A 67 1.27 -1.55 12.45
CA LEU A 67 1.78 -2.52 13.42
C LEU A 67 3.29 -2.34 13.68
N GLN A 68 4.06 -2.15 12.61
CA GLN A 68 5.51 -1.88 12.68
C GLN A 68 5.80 -0.59 13.42
N PHE A 69 5.05 0.47 13.12
CA PHE A 69 5.14 1.75 13.80
C PHE A 69 4.82 1.66 15.30
N GLN A 70 3.73 1.00 15.66
CA GLN A 70 3.34 0.79 17.05
C GLN A 70 4.36 -0.07 17.80
N CYS A 71 4.96 -1.06 17.12
CA CYS A 71 6.06 -1.84 17.68
C CYS A 71 7.24 -0.95 18.06
N MET A 72 7.71 -0.09 17.15
CA MET A 72 8.79 0.85 17.44
C MET A 72 8.47 1.75 18.64
N LYS A 73 7.22 2.23 18.75
CA LYS A 73 6.76 3.00 19.92
C LYS A 73 6.79 2.19 21.22
N ARG A 74 6.36 0.93 21.20
CA ARG A 74 6.46 0.02 22.36
C ARG A 74 7.90 -0.23 22.80
N HIS A 75 8.86 -0.21 21.86
CA HIS A 75 10.30 -0.22 22.17
C HIS A 75 10.83 1.14 22.66
N GLY A 76 9.98 2.14 22.88
CA GLY A 76 10.34 3.46 23.40
C GLY A 76 10.95 4.40 22.36
N PHE A 77 10.82 4.09 21.07
CA PHE A 77 11.22 5.02 20.01
C PHE A 77 10.13 6.05 19.73
N ILE A 78 10.57 7.25 19.34
CA ILE A 78 9.71 8.36 18.95
C ILE A 78 10.08 8.78 17.54
N ARG A 79 9.08 9.16 16.75
CA ARG A 79 9.25 9.78 15.45
C ARG A 79 9.85 11.17 15.55
N LYS A 80 10.92 11.44 14.80
CA LYS A 80 11.57 12.76 14.79
C LYS A 80 10.70 13.84 14.16
N ASP A 81 9.87 13.47 13.20
CA ASP A 81 8.94 14.34 12.48
C ASP A 81 7.60 14.52 13.21
N GLY A 82 7.41 13.89 14.37
CA GLY A 82 6.15 13.96 15.13
C GLY A 82 4.99 13.24 14.46
N PHE A 83 5.25 12.44 13.42
CA PHE A 83 4.22 11.68 12.73
C PHE A 83 3.62 10.59 13.64
N GLU A 84 2.30 10.45 13.60
CA GLU A 84 1.52 9.45 14.33
C GLU A 84 0.54 8.77 13.38
N TYR A 85 0.72 7.47 13.10
CA TYR A 85 -0.10 6.76 12.10
C TYR A 85 -1.59 6.82 12.43
N CYS A 86 -1.95 6.58 13.69
CA CYS A 86 -3.35 6.45 14.10
C CYS A 86 -4.10 7.78 14.20
N ASP A 87 -3.42 8.92 14.10
CA ASP A 87 -4.08 10.22 13.96
C ASP A 87 -4.70 10.40 12.57
N ILE A 88 -4.12 9.74 11.56
CA ILE A 88 -4.54 9.82 10.15
C ILE A 88 -5.35 8.59 9.75
N MET A 89 -4.89 7.40 10.13
CA MET A 89 -5.44 6.11 9.72
C MET A 89 -6.30 5.48 10.83
N LYS A 90 -7.26 6.27 11.36
CA LYS A 90 -8.03 5.97 12.58
C LYS A 90 -8.81 4.66 12.58
N ASP A 91 -9.17 4.17 11.40
CA ASP A 91 -10.02 2.99 11.20
C ASP A 91 -9.22 1.76 10.76
N MET A 92 -7.88 1.85 10.72
CA MET A 92 -7.04 0.66 10.54
C MET A 92 -7.18 -0.27 11.74
N PRO A 93 -7.29 -1.60 11.53
CA PRO A 93 -7.47 -2.55 12.63
C PRO A 93 -6.52 -2.35 13.82
N ALA A 94 -5.22 -2.18 13.57
CA ALA A 94 -4.22 -1.96 14.62
C ALA A 94 -4.44 -0.64 15.41
N CYS A 95 -4.95 0.41 14.76
CA CYS A 95 -5.30 1.67 15.42
C CYS A 95 -6.56 1.56 16.28
N VAL A 96 -7.54 0.76 15.82
CA VAL A 96 -8.75 0.51 16.60
C VAL A 96 -8.43 -0.34 17.84
N GLU A 97 -7.58 -1.36 17.71
CA GLU A 97 -7.10 -2.17 18.83
C GLU A 97 -6.34 -1.33 19.87
N GLU A 98 -5.44 -0.45 19.44
CA GLU A 98 -4.73 0.48 20.34
C GLU A 98 -5.71 1.38 21.09
N ARG A 99 -6.70 1.94 20.39
CA ARG A 99 -7.69 2.85 20.99
C ARG A 99 -8.61 2.16 21.99
N GLN A 100 -9.05 0.93 21.71
CA GLN A 100 -9.96 0.18 22.60
C GLN A 100 -9.22 -0.59 23.71
N GLY A 101 -7.90 -0.80 23.58
CA GLY A 101 -7.06 -1.44 24.58
C GLY A 101 -7.15 -2.97 24.62
N HIS A 102 -7.81 -3.60 23.64
CA HIS A 102 -7.92 -5.05 23.51
C HIS A 102 -8.03 -5.46 22.03
N PRO A 103 -7.77 -6.73 21.68
CA PRO A 103 -7.93 -7.22 20.30
C PRO A 103 -9.35 -7.06 19.76
N LEU A 104 -9.49 -6.89 18.45
CA LEU A 104 -10.77 -6.86 17.76
C LEU A 104 -11.43 -8.24 17.83
N SER A 105 -12.73 -8.27 18.11
CA SER A 105 -13.54 -9.45 17.75
C SER A 105 -13.59 -9.60 16.23
N LEU A 106 -13.87 -10.81 15.76
CA LEU A 106 -14.02 -11.08 14.32
C LEU A 106 -15.03 -10.13 13.66
N SER A 107 -16.18 -9.92 14.31
CA SER A 107 -17.22 -9.01 13.80
C SER A 107 -16.77 -7.55 13.71
N GLN A 108 -15.95 -7.08 14.66
CA GLN A 108 -15.42 -5.72 14.60
C GLN A 108 -14.40 -5.60 13.48
N LEU A 109 -13.50 -6.58 13.34
CA LEU A 109 -12.52 -6.61 12.24
C LEU A 109 -13.21 -6.57 10.88
N GLU A 110 -14.22 -7.41 10.67
CA GLU A 110 -14.93 -7.48 9.39
C GLU A 110 -15.70 -6.19 9.05
N ALA A 111 -16.09 -5.40 10.05
CA ALA A 111 -16.79 -4.13 9.86
C ALA A 111 -15.87 -2.95 9.51
N LEU A 112 -14.55 -3.07 9.69
CA LEU A 112 -13.60 -2.01 9.37
C LEU A 112 -13.37 -1.88 7.86
N PRO A 113 -13.00 -0.69 7.35
CA PRO A 113 -12.77 -0.48 5.92
C PRO A 113 -11.53 -1.23 5.43
N PHE A 114 -11.59 -1.76 4.21
CA PHE A 114 -10.45 -2.36 3.53
C PHE A 114 -9.93 -1.46 2.41
N VAL A 115 -8.74 -0.90 2.61
CA VAL A 115 -8.21 0.20 1.79
C VAL A 115 -7.17 -0.22 0.74
N GLU A 116 -6.83 -1.50 0.66
CA GLU A 116 -5.79 -1.99 -0.25
C GLU A 116 -6.32 -2.25 -1.67
N ASP A 117 -7.64 -2.46 -1.83
CA ASP A 117 -8.27 -2.72 -3.14
C ASP A 117 -9.00 -1.48 -3.64
N GLU A 118 -8.33 -0.74 -4.53
CA GLU A 118 -8.86 0.52 -5.07
C GLU A 118 -10.19 0.37 -5.83
N ALA A 119 -10.58 -0.84 -6.23
CA ALA A 119 -11.87 -1.09 -6.87
C ALA A 119 -13.07 -0.79 -5.97
N PHE A 120 -12.86 -0.70 -4.65
CA PHE A 120 -13.89 -0.31 -3.68
C PHE A 120 -13.85 1.18 -3.32
N HIS A 121 -12.86 1.94 -3.80
CA HIS A 121 -12.69 3.34 -3.41
C HIS A 121 -13.55 4.26 -4.28
N PRO A 122 -14.09 5.36 -3.73
CA PRO A 122 -14.69 6.42 -4.56
C PRO A 122 -13.66 7.03 -5.52
N ILE A 123 -14.06 7.30 -6.76
CA ILE A 123 -13.28 8.16 -7.66
C ILE A 123 -13.54 9.62 -7.27
N LYS A 124 -12.49 10.31 -6.81
CA LYS A 124 -12.58 11.74 -6.50
C LYS A 124 -12.88 12.54 -7.78
N PRO A 125 -13.87 13.46 -7.76
CA PRO A 125 -14.10 14.38 -8.87
C PRO A 125 -12.81 15.13 -9.25
N ASN A 126 -12.60 15.34 -10.54
CA ASN A 126 -11.43 16.05 -11.10
C ASN A 126 -10.06 15.42 -10.78
N SER A 127 -10.01 14.17 -10.33
CA SER A 127 -8.73 13.45 -10.11
C SER A 127 -8.03 13.01 -11.40
N GLY A 128 -8.71 13.12 -12.55
CA GLY A 128 -8.23 12.55 -13.82
C GLY A 128 -8.29 11.03 -13.88
N ARG A 129 -8.85 10.37 -12.85
CA ARG A 129 -9.08 8.92 -12.83
C ARG A 129 -10.45 8.58 -13.42
N ASP A 130 -10.52 7.41 -14.03
CA ASP A 130 -11.75 6.82 -14.54
C ASP A 130 -11.95 5.39 -14.00
N GLU A 131 -13.11 4.82 -14.31
CA GLU A 131 -13.53 3.49 -13.90
C GLU A 131 -12.54 2.38 -14.31
N ARG A 132 -11.93 2.46 -15.49
CA ARG A 132 -11.02 1.41 -15.97
C ARG A 132 -9.77 1.34 -15.12
N MET A 133 -9.34 2.48 -14.59
CA MET A 133 -8.22 2.56 -13.65
C MET A 133 -8.50 1.89 -12.30
N GLN A 134 -9.74 1.49 -12.02
CA GLN A 134 -10.12 0.75 -10.82
C GLN A 134 -10.28 -0.76 -11.04
N VAL A 135 -10.05 -1.27 -12.25
CA VAL A 135 -10.09 -2.71 -12.48
C VAL A 135 -8.86 -3.35 -11.85
N THR A 136 -9.03 -4.06 -10.73
CA THR A 136 -7.93 -4.66 -9.95
C THR A 136 -7.72 -6.16 -10.21
N TRP A 137 -8.50 -6.74 -11.13
CA TRP A 137 -8.50 -8.17 -11.44
C TRP A 137 -8.08 -8.47 -12.88
N ARG A 138 -7.65 -9.71 -13.14
CA ARG A 138 -7.46 -10.28 -14.48
C ARG A 138 -7.77 -11.76 -14.47
N LYS A 139 -8.00 -12.37 -15.64
CA LYS A 139 -8.16 -13.82 -15.73
C LYS A 139 -6.90 -14.53 -15.21
N ALA A 140 -7.07 -15.60 -14.45
CA ALA A 140 -5.94 -16.34 -13.90
C ALA A 140 -5.01 -16.83 -15.03
N GLY A 141 -3.70 -16.59 -14.88
CA GLY A 141 -2.70 -16.91 -15.90
C GLY A 141 -2.64 -15.96 -17.11
N ALA A 142 -3.49 -14.93 -17.19
CA ALA A 142 -3.38 -13.91 -18.22
C ALA A 142 -2.10 -13.08 -18.05
N SER A 143 -1.54 -12.61 -19.17
CA SER A 143 -0.30 -11.83 -19.15
C SER A 143 -0.46 -10.53 -18.33
N PRO A 144 0.50 -10.19 -17.45
CA PRO A 144 0.53 -8.93 -16.72
C PRO A 144 1.00 -7.75 -17.59
N HIS A 145 1.42 -7.99 -18.84
CA HIS A 145 2.04 -6.96 -19.67
C HIS A 145 1.04 -5.85 -20.03
N PHE A 146 1.47 -4.60 -19.97
CA PHE A 146 0.60 -3.43 -20.18
C PHE A 146 -0.11 -3.45 -21.54
N SER A 147 0.49 -4.05 -22.57
CA SER A 147 -0.10 -4.12 -23.92
C SER A 147 -1.42 -4.89 -23.97
N VAL A 148 -1.70 -5.76 -22.99
CA VAL A 148 -2.95 -6.54 -22.91
C VAL A 148 -3.88 -6.03 -21.81
N GLN A 149 -3.53 -4.94 -21.13
CA GLN A 149 -4.29 -4.43 -19.99
C GLN A 149 -5.76 -4.15 -20.35
N ILE A 150 -6.02 -3.50 -21.48
CA ILE A 150 -7.39 -3.17 -21.90
C ILE A 150 -8.23 -4.44 -22.11
N ALA A 151 -7.64 -5.50 -22.66
CA ALA A 151 -8.33 -6.77 -22.87
C ALA A 151 -8.63 -7.46 -21.52
N ASN A 152 -7.62 -7.53 -20.64
CA ASN A 152 -7.80 -8.07 -19.28
C ASN A 152 -8.90 -7.32 -18.52
N ASP A 153 -8.91 -5.99 -18.61
CA ASP A 153 -9.84 -5.13 -17.89
C ASP A 153 -11.28 -5.32 -18.39
N SER A 154 -11.44 -5.43 -19.72
CA SER A 154 -12.73 -5.69 -20.35
C SER A 154 -13.32 -7.06 -19.98
N GLU A 155 -12.48 -8.06 -19.72
CA GLU A 155 -12.93 -9.39 -19.30
C GLU A 155 -13.28 -9.43 -17.81
N ALA A 156 -12.51 -8.74 -16.96
CA ALA A 156 -12.72 -8.73 -15.51
C ALA A 156 -13.93 -7.89 -15.07
N LEU A 157 -14.15 -6.73 -15.70
CA LEU A 157 -15.13 -5.75 -15.24
C LEU A 157 -16.57 -6.30 -15.09
N PRO A 158 -17.13 -7.05 -16.06
CA PRO A 158 -18.47 -7.64 -15.89
C PRO A 158 -18.57 -8.61 -14.72
N VAL A 159 -17.50 -9.35 -14.44
CA VAL A 159 -17.43 -10.32 -13.32
C VAL A 159 -17.30 -9.58 -12.00
N MET A 160 -16.52 -8.49 -11.94
CA MET A 160 -16.46 -7.62 -10.76
C MET A 160 -17.87 -7.14 -10.37
N TYR A 161 -18.67 -6.63 -11.31
CA TYR A 161 -20.05 -6.25 -10.97
C TYR A 161 -20.91 -7.43 -10.52
N ALA A 162 -20.78 -8.60 -11.16
CA ALA A 162 -21.52 -9.79 -10.75
C ALA A 162 -21.14 -10.25 -9.33
N CYS A 163 -19.90 -9.99 -8.91
CA CYS A 163 -19.37 -10.30 -7.58
C CYS A 163 -19.63 -9.21 -6.53
N GLY A 164 -20.40 -8.17 -6.85
CA GLY A 164 -20.83 -7.15 -5.88
C GLY A 164 -19.93 -5.93 -5.77
N TYR A 165 -19.00 -5.72 -6.71
CA TYR A 165 -18.31 -4.44 -6.83
C TYR A 165 -19.29 -3.36 -7.33
N ALA A 166 -18.98 -2.10 -7.03
CA ALA A 166 -19.79 -0.96 -7.44
C ALA A 166 -19.99 -0.90 -8.95
N LYS A 167 -21.16 -0.43 -9.40
CA LYS A 167 -21.43 -0.23 -10.83
C LYS A 167 -21.95 1.18 -11.07
N PRO A 168 -21.15 2.09 -11.66
CA PRO A 168 -19.76 1.88 -12.13
C PRO A 168 -18.76 1.73 -10.97
N LEU A 169 -17.56 1.17 -11.22
CA LEU A 169 -16.48 1.21 -10.21
C LEU A 169 -16.17 2.67 -9.87
N GLY A 170 -15.88 2.92 -8.61
CA GLY A 170 -15.67 4.27 -8.13
C GLY A 170 -16.92 5.07 -7.78
N SER A 171 -18.13 4.51 -7.98
CA SER A 171 -19.39 5.16 -7.62
C SER A 171 -19.81 4.98 -6.16
N ASN A 172 -19.09 4.15 -5.39
CA ASN A 172 -19.33 4.02 -3.96
C ASN A 172 -19.19 5.38 -3.25
N LEU A 173 -19.98 5.58 -2.19
CA LEU A 173 -19.83 6.74 -1.31
C LEU A 173 -18.74 6.51 -0.24
N ASP A 174 -18.62 5.26 0.21
CA ASP A 174 -17.70 4.83 1.26
C ASP A 174 -16.90 3.61 0.82
N VAL A 175 -15.74 3.41 1.46
CA VAL A 175 -14.89 2.23 1.23
C VAL A 175 -15.57 1.00 1.82
N ALA A 176 -15.58 -0.10 1.07
CA ALA A 176 -16.19 -1.36 1.52
C ALA A 176 -15.47 -1.93 2.77
N SER A 177 -16.24 -2.68 3.56
CA SER A 177 -15.74 -3.35 4.74
C SER A 177 -14.79 -4.50 4.38
N ILE A 178 -13.93 -4.92 5.32
CA ILE A 178 -13.06 -6.10 5.18
C ILE A 178 -13.89 -7.34 4.89
N GLY A 179 -15.00 -7.53 5.60
CA GLY A 179 -15.86 -8.69 5.45
C GLY A 179 -16.55 -8.76 4.08
N ASP A 180 -17.10 -7.64 3.59
CA ASP A 180 -17.78 -7.62 2.29
C ASP A 180 -16.78 -7.68 1.13
N THR A 181 -15.62 -7.04 1.29
CA THR A 181 -14.53 -7.17 0.33
C THR A 181 -14.09 -8.64 0.22
N ALA A 182 -13.88 -9.34 1.33
CA ALA A 182 -13.49 -10.76 1.30
C ALA A 182 -14.48 -11.62 0.49
N LYS A 183 -15.79 -11.42 0.66
CA LYS A 183 -16.84 -12.14 -0.09
C LYS A 183 -16.75 -11.86 -1.58
N ALA A 184 -16.63 -10.58 -1.97
CA ALA A 184 -16.53 -10.18 -3.37
C ALA A 184 -15.25 -10.72 -4.04
N GLN A 185 -14.12 -10.67 -3.34
CA GLN A 185 -12.86 -11.23 -3.83
C GLN A 185 -12.92 -12.76 -3.95
N ARG A 186 -13.59 -13.44 -3.02
CA ARG A 186 -13.82 -14.89 -3.12
C ARG A 186 -14.62 -15.25 -4.37
N CYS A 187 -15.68 -14.51 -4.67
CA CYS A 187 -16.45 -14.67 -5.91
C CYS A 187 -15.56 -14.53 -7.16
N MET A 188 -14.69 -13.51 -7.22
CA MET A 188 -13.76 -13.34 -8.36
C MET A 188 -12.85 -14.57 -8.54
N ILE A 189 -12.30 -15.08 -7.44
CA ILE A 189 -11.45 -16.28 -7.44
C ILE A 189 -12.25 -17.50 -7.93
N ASP A 190 -13.48 -17.68 -7.46
CA ASP A 190 -14.36 -18.79 -7.88
C ASP A 190 -14.73 -18.70 -9.38
N HIS A 191 -14.73 -17.49 -9.96
CA HIS A 191 -14.86 -17.26 -11.41
C HIS A 191 -13.53 -17.40 -12.20
N GLY A 192 -12.45 -17.80 -11.55
CA GLY A 192 -11.15 -18.05 -12.17
C GLY A 192 -10.37 -16.76 -12.48
N PHE A 193 -10.53 -15.72 -11.67
CA PHE A 193 -9.75 -14.49 -11.74
C PHE A 193 -8.71 -14.43 -10.63
N GLU A 194 -7.63 -13.68 -10.87
CA GLU A 194 -6.59 -13.37 -9.90
C GLU A 194 -6.43 -11.84 -9.76
N PRO A 195 -6.02 -11.34 -8.58
CA PRO A 195 -5.75 -9.92 -8.43
C PRO A 195 -4.51 -9.54 -9.23
N LYS A 196 -4.47 -8.32 -9.76
CA LYS A 196 -3.28 -7.76 -10.41
C LYS A 196 -2.12 -7.58 -9.44
N HIS A 197 -2.43 -7.32 -8.16
CA HIS A 197 -1.47 -7.16 -7.08
C HIS A 197 -1.91 -8.01 -5.87
N LYS A 198 -1.05 -8.90 -5.38
CA LYS A 198 -1.39 -9.79 -4.25
C LYS A 198 -1.76 -9.01 -2.97
N SER A 199 -1.17 -7.84 -2.74
CA SER A 199 -1.45 -7.01 -1.56
C SER A 199 -2.89 -6.53 -1.47
N THR A 200 -3.68 -6.59 -2.56
CA THR A 200 -5.09 -6.23 -2.51
C THR A 200 -5.97 -7.34 -1.94
N LEU A 201 -5.45 -8.56 -1.71
CA LEU A 201 -6.26 -9.66 -1.20
C LEU A 201 -6.46 -9.57 0.30
N VAL A 202 -7.72 -9.46 0.72
CA VAL A 202 -8.12 -9.50 2.13
C VAL A 202 -7.59 -10.76 2.78
N CYS A 203 -7.75 -11.92 2.15
CA CYS A 203 -7.41 -13.21 2.76
C CYS A 203 -5.91 -13.47 2.89
N LEU A 204 -5.05 -12.66 2.27
CA LEU A 204 -3.62 -12.69 2.56
C LEU A 204 -3.26 -11.87 3.81
N ILE A 205 -4.04 -10.83 4.11
CA ILE A 205 -3.81 -9.90 5.22
C ILE A 205 -4.57 -10.34 6.48
N TYR A 206 -5.82 -10.77 6.32
CA TYR A 206 -6.76 -11.17 7.38
C TYR A 206 -7.33 -12.57 7.08
N PRO A 207 -6.52 -13.65 7.13
CA PRO A 207 -6.98 -14.99 6.79
C PRO A 207 -8.11 -15.53 7.69
N GLN A 208 -8.33 -14.92 8.85
CA GLN A 208 -9.35 -15.30 9.83
C GLN A 208 -10.77 -14.82 9.49
N VAL A 209 -10.95 -13.96 8.48
CA VAL A 209 -12.29 -13.43 8.14
C VAL A 209 -13.15 -14.46 7.43
N SER A 210 -14.46 -14.39 7.65
CA SER A 210 -15.45 -15.39 7.24
C SER A 210 -15.52 -15.58 5.71
N GLY A 211 -15.17 -14.55 4.93
CA GLY A 211 -15.12 -14.63 3.47
C GLY A 211 -13.90 -15.38 2.91
N CYS A 212 -12.96 -15.79 3.77
CA CYS A 212 -11.75 -16.49 3.37
C CYS A 212 -11.90 -18.02 3.48
N PRO A 213 -11.26 -18.78 2.56
CA PRO A 213 -11.28 -20.23 2.64
C PRO A 213 -10.58 -20.73 3.91
N SER A 214 -11.15 -21.75 4.56
CA SER A 214 -10.54 -22.40 5.73
C SER A 214 -9.25 -23.18 5.38
N THR A 215 -9.05 -23.47 4.10
CA THR A 215 -7.83 -24.06 3.54
C THR A 215 -6.93 -22.96 2.99
N ALA A 216 -5.66 -22.96 3.42
CA ALA A 216 -4.67 -21.96 3.07
C ALA A 216 -4.66 -21.65 1.56
N LEU A 217 -4.76 -20.37 1.21
CA LEU A 217 -4.54 -19.90 -0.16
C LEU A 217 -3.14 -20.36 -0.62
N PRO A 218 -2.98 -20.80 -1.89
CA PRO A 218 -1.65 -21.07 -2.43
C PRO A 218 -0.80 -19.79 -2.30
N ARG A 219 0.36 -19.91 -1.64
CA ARG A 219 1.33 -18.81 -1.50
C ARG A 219 1.89 -18.41 -2.86
#